data_AF-A0A955XRD3-F1
#
_entry.id   AF-A0A955XRD3-F1
#
_cell.length_a   1.000
_cell.length_b   1.000
_cell.length_c   1.000
_cell.angle_alpha   90.00
_cell.angle_beta   90.00
_cell.angle_gamma   90.00
#
_symmetry.space_group_name_H-M   'P 1'
#
loop_
_entity.id
_entity.type
_entity.pdbx_description
1 polymer ?
#
loop_
_entity_poly.entity_id
_entity_poly.type
_entity_poly.pdbx_seq_one_letter_code
_entity_poly.pdbx_strand_id
1 'polypeptide(L)'
;MSATIVSIHIASQTKGVMTELESAQLQTTKGIIGDRYFDKGDMRNVTLVEQESLADVTRDYGIEVPRGATRRNIVTSGIALNHLVGREFSIGEVRLKGTELCEPCAIMERSIGPGA
;
A
#
# COMPACT_ATOMS: atom_id res chain seq x y z
N MET A 1 -8.61 -17.70 -4.70
CA MET A 1 -8.40 -16.77 -3.57
C MET A 1 -9.05 -15.45 -3.95
N SER A 2 -9.99 -14.97 -3.14
CA SER A 2 -10.65 -13.67 -3.34
C SER A 2 -10.17 -12.74 -2.23
N ALA A 3 -9.77 -11.53 -2.61
CA ALA A 3 -9.29 -10.50 -1.70
C ALA A 3 -10.12 -9.23 -1.91
N THR A 4 -10.15 -8.36 -0.92
CA THR A 4 -10.96 -7.13 -0.97
C THR A 4 -10.07 -5.91 -0.80
N ILE A 5 -10.34 -4.86 -1.59
CA ILE A 5 -9.78 -3.53 -1.32
C ILE A 5 -10.57 -2.94 -0.17
N VAL A 6 -9.87 -2.62 0.90
CA VAL A 6 -10.44 -2.04 2.10
C VAL A 6 -10.49 -0.51 1.97
N SER A 7 -9.45 0.10 1.43
CA SER A 7 -9.37 1.55 1.21
C SER A 7 -8.28 1.90 0.19
N ILE A 8 -8.45 3.02 -0.49
CA ILE A 8 -7.50 3.56 -1.48
C ILE A 8 -7.03 4.93 -1.01
N HIS A 9 -5.73 5.18 -1.09
CA HIS A 9 -5.09 6.41 -0.63
C HIS A 9 -4.06 6.90 -1.66
N ILE A 10 -3.92 8.22 -1.78
CA ILE A 10 -2.84 8.85 -2.54
C ILE A 10 -2.24 10.00 -1.75
N ALA A 11 -1.03 10.42 -2.11
CA ALA A 11 -0.53 11.74 -1.71
C ALA A 11 -0.06 12.48 -2.96
N SER A 12 -0.45 13.73 -3.15
CA SER A 12 -0.03 14.51 -4.32
C SER A 12 1.45 14.92 -4.31
N GLN A 13 2.10 14.85 -3.15
CA GLN A 13 3.50 15.27 -2.97
C GLN A 13 4.27 14.30 -2.07
N THR A 14 5.59 14.23 -2.29
CA THR A 14 6.50 13.50 -1.40
C THR A 14 6.40 14.05 0.02
N LYS A 15 6.26 13.16 1.01
CA LYS A 15 5.97 13.50 2.43
C LYS A 15 4.62 14.20 2.67
N GLY A 16 3.79 14.35 1.65
CA GLY A 16 2.43 14.87 1.78
C GLY A 16 1.53 13.96 2.61
N VAL A 17 0.39 14.54 3.01
CA VAL A 17 -0.71 13.83 3.68
C VAL A 17 -1.32 12.82 2.71
N MET A 18 -1.68 11.64 3.25
CA MET A 18 -2.43 10.65 2.49
C MET A 18 -3.91 11.01 2.54
N THR A 19 -4.55 11.06 1.38
CA THR A 19 -5.99 11.30 1.24
C THR A 19 -6.67 10.04 0.75
N GLU A 20 -7.72 9.64 1.43
CA GLU A 20 -8.55 8.50 1.04
C GLU A 20 -9.42 8.86 -0.18
N LEU A 21 -9.57 7.91 -1.11
CA LEU A 21 -10.36 8.03 -2.32
C LEU A 21 -11.34 6.85 -2.43
N GLU A 22 -12.50 7.09 -3.04
CA GLU A 22 -13.45 6.03 -3.40
C GLU A 22 -12.95 5.19 -4.60
N SER A 23 -12.18 5.80 -5.49
CA SER A 23 -11.59 5.14 -6.66
C SER A 23 -10.29 5.83 -7.09
N ALA A 24 -9.45 5.10 -7.81
CA ALA A 24 -8.22 5.62 -8.39
C ALA A 24 -8.03 5.10 -9.81
N GLN A 25 -7.42 5.93 -10.66
CA GLN A 25 -7.07 5.58 -12.03
C GLN A 25 -5.58 5.31 -12.14
N LEU A 26 -5.23 4.23 -12.85
CA LEU A 26 -3.84 3.88 -13.13
C LEU A 26 -3.56 4.08 -14.61
N GLN A 27 -2.38 4.63 -14.89
CA GLN A 27 -1.82 4.66 -16.22
C GLN A 27 -0.67 3.66 -16.32
N THR A 28 -0.69 2.83 -17.35
CA THR A 28 0.33 1.82 -17.63
C THR A 28 1.72 2.47 -17.60
N THR A 29 2.66 1.79 -16.92
CA THR A 29 4.04 2.22 -16.66
C THR A 29 4.23 3.53 -15.89
N LYS A 30 3.16 4.23 -15.51
CA LYS A 30 3.24 5.51 -14.79
C LYS A 30 2.72 5.46 -13.36
N GLY A 31 1.82 4.53 -13.06
CA GLY A 31 1.20 4.39 -11.73
C GLY A 31 -0.11 5.16 -11.58
N ILE A 32 -0.45 5.50 -10.33
CA ILE A 32 -1.72 6.14 -9.98
C ILE A 32 -1.70 7.62 -10.34
N ILE A 33 -2.68 8.06 -11.14
CA ILE A 33 -2.84 9.48 -11.51
C ILE A 33 -3.05 10.33 -10.25
N GLY A 34 -2.22 11.35 -10.08
CA GLY A 34 -2.29 12.26 -8.93
C GLY A 34 -1.51 11.82 -7.70
N ASP A 35 -0.93 10.61 -7.68
CA ASP A 35 -0.01 10.21 -6.63
C ASP A 35 1.40 10.78 -6.86
N ARG A 36 2.14 10.98 -5.78
CA ARG A 36 3.51 11.51 -5.71
C ARG A 36 4.51 10.72 -6.55
N TYR A 37 4.26 9.44 -6.80
CA TYR A 37 5.11 8.58 -7.62
C TYR A 37 4.66 8.48 -9.08
N PHE A 38 3.60 9.20 -9.46
CA PHE A 38 3.12 9.23 -10.84
C PHE A 38 4.20 9.69 -11.81
N ASP A 39 4.41 8.91 -12.88
CA ASP A 39 5.32 9.19 -13.99
C ASP A 39 6.78 9.42 -13.57
N LYS A 40 7.20 8.80 -12.46
CA LYS A 40 8.59 8.86 -11.97
C LYS A 40 9.50 7.78 -12.55
N GLY A 41 8.96 6.84 -13.33
CA GLY A 41 9.71 5.72 -13.90
C GLY A 41 10.27 4.75 -12.85
N ASP A 42 9.76 4.80 -11.62
CA ASP A 42 10.16 3.90 -10.55
C ASP A 42 9.31 2.60 -10.56
N MET A 43 9.73 1.61 -9.77
CA MET A 43 8.97 0.37 -9.57
C MET A 43 7.81 0.54 -8.57
N ARG A 44 7.52 1.76 -8.10
CA ARG A 44 6.54 2.11 -7.06
C ARG A 44 5.27 2.72 -7.66
N ASN A 45 4.88 2.25 -8.84
CA ASN A 45 3.68 2.68 -9.55
C ASN A 45 2.41 2.53 -8.69
N VAL A 46 2.35 1.49 -7.85
CA VAL A 46 1.29 1.22 -6.87
C VAL A 46 1.91 0.54 -5.67
N THR A 47 1.49 0.91 -4.46
CA THR A 47 1.94 0.25 -3.22
C THR A 47 0.76 -0.32 -2.44
N LEU A 48 0.94 -1.52 -1.87
CA LEU A 48 -0.11 -2.26 -1.17
C LEU A 48 0.33 -2.57 0.27
N VAL A 49 -0.66 -2.80 1.16
CA VAL A 49 -0.47 -3.31 2.52
C VAL A 49 -1.65 -4.20 2.92
N GLU A 50 -1.39 -5.17 3.80
CA GLU A 50 -2.39 -6.06 4.38
C GLU A 50 -3.02 -5.38 5.61
N GLN A 51 -4.35 -5.42 5.69
CA GLN A 51 -5.04 -4.97 6.91
C GLN A 51 -4.66 -5.87 8.10
N GLU A 52 -4.43 -7.15 7.82
CA GLU A 52 -3.98 -8.15 8.78
C GLU A 52 -2.66 -7.73 9.44
N SER A 53 -1.70 -7.20 8.68
CA SER A 53 -0.44 -6.67 9.24
C SER A 53 -0.67 -5.46 10.17
N LEU A 54 -1.63 -4.58 9.87
CA LEU A 54 -1.96 -3.45 10.76
C LEU A 54 -2.64 -3.92 12.05
N ALA A 55 -3.49 -4.95 11.93
CA ALA A 55 -4.11 -5.59 13.09
C ALA A 55 -3.07 -6.30 13.98
N ASP A 56 -2.06 -6.93 13.38
CA ASP A 56 -0.95 -7.54 14.10
C ASP A 56 -0.16 -6.48 14.89
N VAL A 57 0.20 -5.35 14.28
CA VAL A 57 0.87 -4.24 14.99
C VAL A 57 0.02 -3.73 16.16
N THR A 58 -1.30 -3.60 15.95
CA THR A 58 -2.21 -3.16 17.00
C THR A 58 -2.27 -4.17 18.15
N ARG A 59 -2.33 -5.47 17.84
CA ARG A 59 -2.37 -6.54 18.84
C ARG A 59 -1.07 -6.63 19.64
N ASP A 60 0.07 -6.59 18.96
CA ASP A 60 1.37 -6.89 19.55
C ASP A 60 1.93 -5.70 20.34
N TYR A 61 1.61 -4.47 19.92
CA TYR A 61 2.16 -3.25 20.52
C TYR A 61 1.11 -2.32 21.15
N GLY A 62 -0.19 -2.61 20.99
CA GLY A 62 -1.27 -1.74 21.48
C GLY A 62 -1.39 -0.42 20.73
N ILE A 63 -0.80 -0.33 19.53
CA ILE A 63 -0.74 0.90 18.72
C ILE A 63 -1.75 0.78 17.59
N GLU A 64 -2.81 1.58 17.65
CA GLU A 64 -3.77 1.66 16.55
C GLU A 64 -3.12 2.39 15.37
N VAL A 65 -3.01 1.72 14.22
CA VAL A 65 -2.43 2.27 12.99
C VAL A 65 -3.54 2.66 12.02
N PRO A 66 -3.82 3.96 11.82
CA PRO A 66 -4.75 4.39 10.78
C PRO A 66 -4.25 3.90 9.41
N ARG A 67 -5.17 3.45 8.56
CA ARG A 67 -4.85 2.91 7.22
C ARG A 67 -3.94 3.82 6.39
N GLY A 68 -4.25 5.13 6.38
CA GLY A 68 -3.44 6.15 5.69
C GLY A 68 -2.06 6.39 6.31
N ALA A 69 -1.84 6.03 7.59
CA ALA A 69 -0.55 6.21 8.27
C ALA A 69 0.55 5.32 7.69
N THR A 70 0.19 4.20 7.04
CA THR A 70 1.12 3.32 6.33
C THR A 70 1.79 3.98 5.12
N ARG A 71 1.20 5.08 4.62
CA ARG A 71 1.58 5.77 3.39
C ARG A 71 1.52 4.90 2.13
N ARG A 72 0.83 3.76 2.18
CA ARG A 72 0.60 2.85 1.04
C ARG A 72 -0.67 3.26 0.30
N ASN A 73 -0.75 2.90 -0.98
CA ASN A 73 -1.88 3.31 -1.81
C ASN A 73 -3.12 2.44 -1.61
N ILE A 74 -2.96 1.14 -1.40
CA ILE A 74 -4.11 0.23 -1.30
C ILE A 74 -3.96 -0.61 -0.04
N VAL A 75 -4.98 -0.58 0.81
CA VAL A 75 -5.12 -1.54 1.91
C VAL A 75 -5.97 -2.71 1.41
N THR A 76 -5.48 -3.92 1.60
CA THR A 76 -6.15 -5.16 1.17
C THR A 76 -6.50 -6.03 2.38
N SER A 77 -7.47 -6.93 2.21
CA SER A 77 -7.74 -7.98 3.20
C SER A 77 -8.02 -9.31 2.52
N GLY A 78 -7.68 -10.40 3.21
CA GLY A 78 -7.88 -11.77 2.76
C GLY A 78 -6.80 -12.27 1.80
N ILE A 79 -5.64 -11.62 1.75
CA ILE A 79 -4.53 -12.00 0.87
C ILE A 79 -3.17 -11.78 1.53
N ALA A 80 -2.29 -12.78 1.39
CA ALA A 80 -0.87 -12.65 1.70
C ALA A 80 -0.15 -12.04 0.49
N LEU A 81 0.08 -10.72 0.52
CA LEU A 81 0.72 -9.96 -0.54
C LEU A 81 2.14 -10.46 -0.82
N ASN A 82 2.83 -10.96 0.19
CA ASN A 82 4.18 -11.53 0.04
C ASN A 82 4.20 -12.71 -0.95
N HIS A 83 3.11 -13.46 -1.10
CA HIS A 83 3.02 -14.54 -2.09
C HIS A 83 2.85 -14.05 -3.53
N LEU A 84 2.56 -12.75 -3.73
CA LEU A 84 2.39 -12.14 -5.05
C LEU A 84 3.70 -11.61 -5.64
N VAL A 85 4.79 -11.56 -4.86
CA VAL A 85 6.09 -11.13 -5.36
C VAL A 85 6.55 -12.05 -6.51
N GLY A 86 6.95 -11.44 -7.62
CA GLY A 86 7.33 -12.13 -8.86
C GLY A 86 6.14 -12.63 -9.70
N ARG A 87 4.90 -12.49 -9.23
CA ARG A 87 3.69 -12.97 -9.91
C ARG A 87 2.87 -11.83 -10.47
N GLU A 88 2.11 -12.13 -11.51
CA GLU A 88 1.07 -11.23 -12.03
C GLU A 88 -0.26 -11.53 -11.34
N PHE A 89 -0.99 -10.47 -11.02
CA PHE A 89 -2.30 -10.54 -10.40
C PHE A 89 -3.17 -9.38 -10.88
N SER A 90 -4.48 -9.48 -10.64
CA SER A 90 -5.44 -8.45 -11.05
C SER A 90 -6.14 -7.81 -9.86
N ILE A 91 -6.41 -6.51 -9.97
CA ILE A 91 -7.29 -5.75 -9.09
C ILE A 91 -8.34 -5.08 -9.97
N GLY A 92 -9.59 -5.55 -9.90
CA GLY A 92 -10.61 -5.14 -10.86
C GLY A 92 -10.15 -5.45 -12.29
N GLU A 93 -10.12 -4.43 -13.15
CA GLU A 93 -9.68 -4.54 -14.55
C GLU A 93 -8.17 -4.31 -14.74
N VAL A 94 -7.43 -3.96 -13.68
CA VAL A 94 -6.00 -3.67 -13.75
C VAL A 94 -5.20 -4.94 -13.53
N ARG A 95 -4.22 -5.21 -14.41
CA ARG A 95 -3.18 -6.22 -14.19
C ARG A 95 -1.92 -5.57 -13.62
N LEU A 96 -1.39 -6.16 -12.55
CA LEU A 96 -0.19 -5.73 -11.83
C LEU A 96 0.80 -6.89 -11.73
N LYS A 97 2.07 -6.57 -11.48
CA LYS A 97 3.12 -7.54 -11.15
C LYS A 97 3.71 -7.20 -9.79
N GLY A 98 3.76 -8.17 -8.87
CA GLY A 98 4.42 -8.00 -7.58
C GLY A 98 5.92 -7.85 -7.78
N THR A 99 6.49 -6.74 -7.33
CA THR A 99 7.89 -6.38 -7.58
C THR A 99 8.80 -6.73 -6.42
N GLU A 100 8.51 -6.20 -5.25
CA GLU A 100 9.38 -6.30 -4.07
C GLU A 100 8.53 -6.46 -2.81
N LEU A 101 9.08 -7.14 -1.81
CA LEU A 101 8.57 -7.06 -0.45
C LEU A 101 8.75 -5.64 0.06
N CYS A 102 7.77 -5.14 0.81
CA CYS A 102 8.06 -4.02 1.67
C CYS A 102 8.13 -4.49 3.11
N GLU A 103 9.34 -4.81 3.54
CA GLU A 103 9.61 -4.99 4.96
C GLU A 103 9.37 -3.66 5.70
N PRO A 104 8.88 -3.72 6.95
CA PRO A 104 8.75 -2.54 7.79
C PRO A 104 10.10 -1.82 7.83
N CYS A 105 10.11 -0.58 7.34
CA CYS A 105 11.31 0.22 7.28
C CYS A 105 11.45 1.03 8.57
N ALA A 106 12.68 1.44 8.93
CA ALA A 106 12.96 2.28 10.10
C ALA A 106 12.12 3.57 10.17
N ILE A 107 11.53 4.04 9.05
CA ILE A 107 10.60 5.17 9.02
C ILE A 107 9.24 4.80 9.63
N MET A 108 8.76 3.57 9.39
CA MET A 108 7.53 3.02 9.97
C MET A 108 7.70 2.84 11.48
N GLU A 109 8.81 2.23 11.91
CA GLU A 109 9.18 2.13 13.33
C GLU A 109 9.25 3.52 13.99
N ARG A 110 9.76 4.53 13.29
CA ARG A 110 9.89 5.89 13.84
C ARG A 110 8.58 6.68 13.85
N SER A 111 7.64 6.36 12.96
CA SER A 111 6.34 7.03 12.85
C SER A 111 5.24 6.35 13.67
N ILE A 112 5.36 5.05 13.92
CA ILE A 112 4.35 4.23 14.61
C ILE A 112 4.88 3.79 16.00
N GLY A 113 6.13 3.33 16.09
CA GLY A 113 6.78 2.90 17.33
C GLY A 113 7.78 1.75 17.09
N PRO A 114 8.71 1.48 18.02
CA PRO A 114 9.66 0.37 17.88
C PRO A 114 8.94 -0.98 17.69
N GLY A 115 9.29 -1.73 16.63
CA GLY A 115 8.72 -3.05 16.32
C GLY A 115 7.55 -3.07 15.33
N ALA A 116 7.15 -1.90 14.80
CA ALA A 116 6.08 -1.74 13.80
C ALA A 116 6.54 -1.89 12.34
#